data_AF-A0A6B2TLZ7-F1
#
_entry.id   AF-A0A6B2TLZ7-F1
#
_cell.length_a   1.000
_cell.length_b   1.000
_cell.length_c   1.000
_cell.angle_alpha   90.00
_cell.angle_beta   90.00
_cell.angle_gamma   90.00
#
_symmetry.space_group_name_H-M   'P 1'
#
loop_
_entity.id
_entity.type
_entity.pdbx_description
1 polymer ?
#
loop_
_entity_poly.entity_id
_entity_poly.type
_entity_poly.pdbx_seq_one_letter_code
_entity_poly.pdbx_strand_id
1 'polypeptide(L)' 'EVRIADALPLAKAAAVHVDSGDAEGDVAAAASALGAADQGDDDARFVVDGVEDHELLWFATQEIPGLIAG' A
#
# COMPACT_ATOMS: atom_id res chain seq x y z
N GLU A 1 11.04 -13.33 3.12
CA GLU A 1 11.09 -11.84 3.16
C GLU A 1 11.93 -11.35 1.99
N VAL A 2 11.39 -10.45 1.17
CA VAL A 2 12.11 -9.82 0.05
C VAL A 2 12.50 -8.41 0.48
N ARG A 3 13.75 -8.01 0.21
CA ARG A 3 14.24 -6.67 0.54
C ARG A 3 14.84 -5.99 -0.68
N ILE A 4 14.70 -4.66 -0.71
CA ILE A 4 15.35 -3.80 -1.69
C ILE A 4 16.81 -3.58 -1.26
N ALA A 5 17.76 -3.82 -2.17
CA ALA A 5 19.19 -3.67 -1.88
C ALA A 5 19.64 -2.20 -1.84
N ASP A 6 19.06 -1.36 -2.71
CA ASP A 6 19.40 0.05 -2.87
C ASP A 6 18.17 0.85 -3.31
N ALA A 7 18.16 2.16 -3.06
CA ALA A 7 17.08 3.03 -3.50
C ALA A 7 16.83 2.92 -5.01
N LEU A 8 15.56 2.72 -5.40
CA LEU A 8 15.16 2.67 -6.81
C LEU A 8 15.02 4.10 -7.35
N PRO A 9 15.72 4.45 -8.45
CA PRO A 9 15.55 5.76 -9.08
C PRO A 9 14.11 5.94 -9.55
N LEU A 10 13.45 7.01 -9.09
CA LEU A 10 12.06 7.32 -9.46
C LEU A 10 11.88 7.46 -10.98
N ALA A 11 12.94 7.87 -11.70
CA ALA A 11 12.96 7.93 -13.16
C ALA A 11 12.70 6.59 -13.87
N LYS A 12 12.74 5.45 -13.15
CA LYS A 12 12.36 4.13 -13.68
C LYS A 12 10.86 3.83 -13.55
N ALA A 13 10.10 4.61 -12.78
CA ALA A 13 8.66 4.41 -12.62
C ALA A 13 7.91 4.92 -13.85
N ALA A 14 6.97 4.13 -14.37
CA ALA A 14 6.09 4.54 -15.46
C ALA A 14 4.83 5.28 -14.97
N ALA A 15 4.43 5.03 -13.72
CA ALA A 15 3.33 5.66 -13.00
C ALA A 15 3.49 5.37 -11.50
N VAL A 16 2.75 6.09 -10.66
CA VAL A 16 2.62 5.81 -9.22
C VAL A 16 1.15 5.51 -8.95
N HIS A 17 0.92 4.44 -8.18
CA HIS A 17 -0.39 4.12 -7.63
C HIS A 17 -0.35 4.40 -6.12
N VAL A 18 -1.35 5.08 -5.58
CA VAL A 18 -1.40 5.45 -4.16
C VAL A 18 -2.78 5.11 -3.61
N ASP A 19 -2.81 4.58 -2.40
CA ASP A 19 -4.04 4.50 -1.63
C ASP A 19 -4.71 5.87 -1.52
N SER A 20 -6.03 5.90 -1.60
CA SER A 20 -6.77 7.10 -1.24
C SER A 20 -6.63 7.36 0.27
N GLY A 21 -6.85 8.61 0.69
CA GLY A 21 -6.85 8.94 2.13
C GLY A 21 -7.91 8.16 2.92
N ASP A 22 -8.99 7.73 2.26
CA ASP A 22 -10.06 6.95 2.89
C ASP A 22 -9.61 5.53 3.25
N ALA A 23 -8.56 5.00 2.62
CA ALA A 23 -8.03 3.66 2.87
C ALA A 23 -7.08 3.59 4.08
N GLU A 24 -6.58 4.73 4.59
CA GLU A 24 -5.53 4.76 5.62
C GLU A 24 -5.90 3.96 6.87
N GLY A 25 -7.14 4.11 7.35
CA GLY A 25 -7.63 3.42 8.55
C GLY A 25 -7.66 1.90 8.38
N ASP A 26 -8.17 1.43 7.25
CA ASP A 26 -8.33 0.00 6.99
C ASP A 26 -6.97 -0.66 6.74
N VAL A 27 -6.07 0.01 6.01
CA VAL A 27 -4.69 -0.45 5.78
C VAL A 27 -3.91 -0.55 7.10
N ALA A 28 -4.05 0.44 7.99
CA ALA A 28 -3.42 0.39 9.32
C ALA A 28 -3.96 -0.77 10.18
N ALA A 29 -5.27 -1.05 10.10
CA ALA A 29 -5.89 -2.18 10.79
C ALA A 29 -5.38 -3.52 10.24
N ALA A 30 -5.32 -3.69 8.91
CA ALA A 30 -4.79 -4.87 8.26
C ALA A 30 -3.31 -5.11 8.60
N ALA A 31 -2.47 -4.07 8.57
CA ALA A 31 -1.07 -4.16 8.96
C ALA A 31 -0.90 -4.65 10.40
N SER A 32 -1.79 -4.23 11.30
CA SER A 32 -1.79 -4.69 12.71
C SER A 32 -2.28 -6.13 12.86
N ALA A 33 -3.21 -6.58 12.01
CA ALA A 33 -3.79 -7.92 12.02
C ALA A 33 -2.91 -8.98 11.32
N LEU A 34 -1.97 -8.57 10.46
CA LEU A 34 -1.18 -9.45 9.59
C LEU A 34 -0.54 -10.63 10.33
N GLY A 35 0.09 -10.39 11.49
CA GLY A 35 0.75 -11.45 12.25
C GLY A 35 -0.20 -12.51 12.80
N ALA A 36 -1.46 -12.17 13.10
CA ALA A 36 -2.47 -13.13 13.52
C ALA A 36 -3.05 -13.90 12.31
N ALA A 37 -3.26 -13.21 11.19
CA ALA A 37 -3.69 -13.84 9.93
C ALA A 37 -2.68 -14.91 9.46
N ASP A 38 -1.38 -14.62 9.55
CA ASP A 38 -0.28 -15.56 9.25
C ASP A 38 -0.28 -16.79 10.18
N GLN A 39 -0.78 -16.65 11.41
CA GLN A 39 -0.92 -17.74 12.38
C GLN A 39 -2.24 -18.52 12.23
N GLY A 40 -3.09 -18.15 11.27
CA GLY A 40 -4.31 -18.88 10.96
C GLY A 40 -5.59 -18.29 11.54
N ASP A 41 -5.57 -17.08 12.10
CA ASP A 41 -6.77 -16.41 12.58
C ASP A 41 -7.64 -15.94 11.39
N ASP A 42 -8.87 -16.44 11.31
CA ASP A 42 -9.79 -16.18 10.19
C ASP A 42 -10.40 -14.77 10.24
N ASP A 43 -10.64 -14.21 11.43
CA ASP A 43 -11.14 -12.82 11.57
C ASP A 43 -10.03 -11.85 11.16
N ALA A 44 -8.79 -12.11 11.56
CA ALA A 44 -7.64 -11.34 11.12
C ALA A 44 -7.43 -11.43 9.60
N ARG A 45 -7.61 -12.62 9.01
CA ARG A 45 -7.51 -12.81 7.56
C ARG A 45 -8.59 -12.01 6.82
N PHE A 46 -9.82 -12.00 7.31
CA PHE A 46 -10.89 -11.18 6.74
C PHE A 46 -10.55 -9.68 6.72
N VAL A 47 -9.95 -9.17 7.80
CA VAL A 47 -9.50 -7.76 7.87
C VAL A 47 -8.38 -7.48 6.85
N VAL A 48 -7.42 -8.40 6.70
CA VAL A 48 -6.32 -8.25 5.74
C VAL A 48 -6.83 -8.31 4.30
N ASP A 49 -7.68 -9.29 3.97
CA ASP A 49 -8.22 -9.44 2.62
C ASP A 49 -9.11 -8.25 2.24
N GLY A 50 -9.82 -7.65 3.21
CA GLY A 50 -10.70 -6.51 2.97
C GLY A 50 -10.00 -5.25 2.43
N VAL A 51 -8.68 -5.11 2.61
CA VAL A 51 -7.96 -3.94 2.06
C VAL A 51 -7.73 -4.01 0.56
N GLU A 52 -7.86 -5.20 -0.05
CA GLU A 52 -7.73 -5.38 -1.49
C GLU A 52 -8.87 -4.70 -2.28
N ASP A 53 -9.98 -4.40 -1.62
CA ASP A 53 -11.15 -3.73 -2.22
C ASP A 53 -10.94 -2.21 -2.39
N HIS A 54 -9.88 -1.63 -1.82
CA HIS A 54 -9.57 -0.21 -1.98
C HIS A 54 -9.00 0.08 -3.38
N GLU A 55 -9.62 1.03 -4.09
CA GLU A 55 -9.07 1.50 -5.36
C GLU A 55 -7.80 2.32 -5.14
N LEU A 56 -6.81 2.10 -6.01
CA LEU A 56 -5.60 2.90 -6.03
C LEU A 56 -5.75 4.07 -6.99
N LEU A 57 -5.49 5.28 -6.48
CA LEU A 57 -5.33 6.47 -7.30
C LEU A 57 -4.14 6.30 -8.24
N TRP A 58 -4.27 6.79 -9.47
CA TRP A 58 -3.24 6.70 -10.49
C TRP A 58 -2.65 8.08 -10.80
N PHE A 59 -1.32 8.17 -10.78
CA PHE A 59 -0.58 9.39 -11.11
C PHE A 59 0.44 9.10 -12.21
N ALA A 60 0.41 9.90 -13.27
CA ALA A 60 1.44 9.84 -14.29
C ALA A 60 2.73 10.52 -13.84
N THR A 61 3.83 10.25 -14.55
CA THR A 61 5.19 10.69 -14.18
C THR A 61 5.32 12.18 -13.89
N GLN A 62 4.59 13.05 -14.60
CA GLN A 62 4.64 14.50 -14.38
C GLN A 62 3.93 14.98 -13.10
N GLU A 63 3.05 14.16 -12.50
CA GLU A 63 2.28 14.52 -11.30
C GLU A 63 3.02 14.12 -10.01
N ILE A 64 3.95 13.16 -10.11
CA ILE A 64 4.68 12.61 -8.96
C ILE A 64 5.44 13.70 -8.16
N PRO A 65 6.12 14.70 -8.77
CA PRO A 65 6.78 15.74 -8.00
C PRO A 65 5.82 16.50 -7.06
N GLY A 66 4.57 16.73 -7.47
CA GLY A 66 3.56 17.38 -6.64
C GLY A 66 3.06 16.48 -5.51
N LEU A 67 3.00 15.17 -5.76
CA LEU A 67 2.59 14.17 -4.77
C LEU A 67 3.59 14.06 -3.59
N ILE A 68 4.90 14.13 -3.86
CA ILE A 68 5.96 13.90 -2.85
C ILE A 68 6.53 15.19 -2.23
N ALA A 69 6.03 16.35 -2.63
CA ALA A 69 6.52 17.64 -2.14
C ALA A 69 5.92 18.07 -0.79
N GLY A 70 4.92 17.33 -0.28
CA GLY A 70 4.35 17.50 1.06
C GLY A 70 5.16 16.78 2.12
#